data_AF-A0A7S1L2A9-F1
#
_entry.id   AF-A0A7S1L2A9-F1
#
_cell.length_a   1.000
_cell.length_b   1.000
_cell.length_c   1.000
_cell.angle_alpha   90.00
_cell.angle_beta   90.00
_cell.angle_gamma   90.00
#
_symmetry.space_group_name_H-M   'P 1'
#
loop_
_entity.id
_entity.type
_entity.pdbx_description
1 polymer ?
#
loop_
_entity_poly.entity_id
_entity_poly.type
_entity_poly.pdbx_seq_one_letter_code
_entity_poly.pdbx_strand_id
1 'polypeptide(L)'
;ASCGQEEEVPDDFAQGVYFCFALVAIAGLAMLASPGHRHDFRRHVSIIVEGKVSHHQHAETDGEGDWEDTHAEQEDLACNALAAGGIYQALSVLHPGVIGYHRWSRCCARGLVCLVAQLYIPCSMLAQALSQWDFHFLKSPIWFLTSTWDSLAMLVGVGVLFNLLALRCIESLLTSAEASSFVLARKHIGLLPQGPDGKDQRTSDGDIHGLVMLVLEPTIEFAARANALLWSCLSMGMSLLLAILLQAIFLLQIATFTGSVEHALLVAISLYFVLDIDKRILDADPRLRRAYHKHIVSLEMEGGEDQEPPR
;
A
#
# COMPACT_ATOMS: atom_id res chain seq x y z
N ALA A 1 -5.62 18.73 -26.01
CA ALA A 1 -5.18 17.93 -24.85
C ALA A 1 -4.76 16.57 -25.39
N SER A 2 -3.47 16.39 -25.67
CA SER A 2 -2.92 15.12 -26.16
C SER A 2 -2.71 14.21 -24.96
N CYS A 3 -3.71 13.39 -24.68
CA CYS A 3 -3.66 12.34 -23.66
C CYS A 3 -3.14 11.07 -24.33
N GLY A 4 -2.05 10.51 -23.81
CA GLY A 4 -1.57 9.16 -24.14
C GLY A 4 -0.59 9.07 -25.30
N GLN A 5 0.66 9.51 -25.10
CA GLN A 5 1.77 8.73 -25.66
C GLN A 5 2.04 7.62 -24.65
N GLU A 6 1.72 6.37 -25.01
CA GLU A 6 2.24 5.20 -24.33
C GLU A 6 3.77 5.27 -24.44
N GLU A 7 4.40 5.62 -23.32
CA GLU A 7 5.85 5.56 -23.18
C GLU A 7 6.19 4.06 -23.23
N GLU A 8 6.62 3.57 -24.39
CA GLU A 8 7.15 2.21 -24.51
C GLU A 8 8.24 2.06 -23.47
N VAL A 9 7.98 1.21 -22.46
CA VAL A 9 8.98 0.86 -21.46
C VAL A 9 10.14 0.24 -22.24
N PRO A 10 11.31 0.90 -22.31
CA PRO A 10 12.36 0.47 -23.21
C PRO A 10 12.86 -0.92 -22.77
N ASP A 11 13.04 -1.84 -23.74
CA ASP A 11 13.62 -3.17 -23.51
C ASP A 11 14.97 -3.12 -22.77
N ASP A 12 15.65 -1.98 -22.84
CA ASP A 12 16.86 -1.64 -22.09
C ASP A 12 16.68 -1.78 -20.57
N PHE A 13 15.45 -1.57 -20.07
CA PHE A 13 15.13 -1.70 -18.65
C PHE A 13 15.25 -3.16 -18.18
N ALA A 14 14.66 -4.10 -18.91
CA ALA A 14 14.74 -5.51 -18.58
C ALA A 14 16.19 -6.02 -18.65
N GLN A 15 16.95 -5.60 -19.67
CA GLN A 15 18.36 -5.94 -19.81
C GLN A 15 19.21 -5.40 -18.65
N GLY A 16 18.99 -4.15 -18.25
CA GLY A 16 19.66 -3.55 -17.10
C GLY A 16 19.41 -4.33 -15.80
N VAL A 17 18.19 -4.80 -15.58
CA VAL A 17 17.84 -5.62 -14.42
C VAL A 17 18.60 -6.95 -14.40
N TYR A 18 18.58 -7.69 -15.51
CA TYR A 18 19.30 -8.96 -15.60
C TYR A 18 20.81 -8.78 -15.42
N PHE A 19 21.36 -7.68 -15.96
CA PHE A 19 22.77 -7.34 -15.79
C PHE A 19 23.13 -7.03 -14.33
N CYS A 20 22.32 -6.24 -13.64
CA CYS A 20 22.48 -5.95 -12.21
C CYS A 20 22.40 -7.23 -11.36
N PHE A 21 21.43 -8.11 -11.60
CA PHE A 21 21.33 -9.39 -10.92
C PHE A 21 22.55 -10.29 -11.17
N ALA A 22 23.03 -10.34 -12.42
CA ALA A 22 24.23 -11.09 -12.75
C ALA A 22 25.46 -10.53 -12.03
N LEU A 23 25.64 -9.21 -11.97
CA LEU A 23 26.72 -8.56 -11.24
C LEU A 23 26.67 -8.85 -9.74
N VAL A 24 25.50 -8.72 -9.11
CA VAL A 24 25.31 -9.04 -7.68
C VAL A 24 25.57 -10.53 -7.42
N ALA A 25 25.12 -11.41 -8.30
CA ALA A 25 25.37 -12.85 -8.18
C ALA A 25 26.87 -13.16 -8.32
N ILE A 26 27.56 -12.58 -9.29
CA ILE A 26 29.01 -12.76 -9.49
C ILE A 26 29.79 -12.20 -8.30
N ALA A 27 29.45 -11.00 -7.81
CA ALA A 27 30.08 -10.40 -6.64
C ALA A 27 29.87 -11.25 -5.39
N GLY A 28 28.64 -11.72 -5.16
CA GLY A 28 28.31 -12.64 -4.08
C GLY A 28 29.09 -13.95 -4.17
N LEU A 29 29.19 -14.54 -5.36
CA LEU A 29 29.99 -15.75 -5.60
C LEU A 29 31.49 -15.51 -5.38
N ALA A 30 32.03 -14.37 -5.79
CA ALA A 30 33.43 -13.99 -5.57
C ALA A 30 33.74 -13.81 -4.06
N MET A 31 32.82 -13.19 -3.31
CA MET A 31 32.93 -13.06 -1.86
C MET A 31 32.81 -14.41 -1.14
N LEU A 32 31.91 -15.27 -1.61
CA LEU A 32 31.80 -16.64 -1.13
C LEU A 32 33.02 -17.49 -1.48
N ALA A 33 33.73 -17.21 -2.58
CA ALA A 33 34.93 -17.94 -2.94
C ALA A 33 36.10 -17.62 -1.98
N SER A 34 36.23 -16.37 -1.51
CA SER A 34 37.33 -15.91 -0.65
C SER A 34 37.13 -16.28 0.83
N PRO A 35 37.89 -17.24 1.40
CA PRO A 35 37.66 -17.75 2.77
C PRO A 35 37.80 -16.69 3.86
N GLY A 36 38.65 -15.66 3.66
CA GLY A 36 38.80 -14.56 4.62
C GLY A 36 37.56 -13.66 4.74
N HIS A 37 36.77 -13.55 3.67
CA HIS A 37 35.63 -12.61 3.60
C HIS A 37 34.27 -13.28 3.84
N ARG A 38 34.21 -14.63 3.83
CA ARG A 38 32.96 -15.39 4.03
C ARG A 38 32.26 -15.05 5.34
N HIS A 39 33.01 -14.91 6.43
CA HIS A 39 32.44 -14.64 7.75
C HIS A 39 31.82 -13.24 7.79
N ASP A 40 32.53 -12.24 7.26
CA ASP A 40 32.05 -10.87 7.21
C ASP A 40 30.87 -10.72 6.27
N PHE A 41 30.91 -11.32 5.08
CA PHE A 41 29.76 -11.36 4.18
C PHE A 41 28.54 -12.00 4.83
N ARG A 42 28.70 -13.17 5.48
CA ARG A 42 27.60 -13.84 6.18
C ARG A 42 27.04 -12.98 7.31
N ARG A 43 27.89 -12.26 8.03
CA ARG A 43 27.47 -11.32 9.08
C ARG A 43 26.68 -10.15 8.50
N HIS A 44 27.14 -9.53 7.41
CA HIS A 44 26.42 -8.43 6.75
C HIS A 44 25.09 -8.89 6.17
N VAL A 45 25.08 -10.04 5.47
CA VAL A 45 23.83 -10.64 4.98
C VAL A 45 22.90 -10.95 6.15
N SER A 46 23.38 -11.49 7.27
CA SER A 46 22.53 -11.71 8.44
C SER A 46 21.99 -10.40 9.03
N ILE A 47 22.77 -9.32 9.07
CA ILE A 47 22.32 -8.02 9.57
C ILE A 47 21.19 -7.46 8.67
N ILE A 48 21.38 -7.53 7.34
CA ILE A 48 20.37 -7.12 6.35
C ILE A 48 19.11 -7.99 6.43
N VAL A 49 19.27 -9.31 6.53
CA VAL A 49 18.16 -10.27 6.61
C VAL A 49 17.40 -10.14 7.93
N GLU A 50 18.10 -9.96 9.04
CA GLU A 50 17.52 -9.77 10.37
C GLU A 50 16.89 -8.38 10.54
N GLY A 51 17.22 -7.42 9.67
CA GLY A 51 16.75 -6.05 9.80
C GLY A 51 17.32 -5.32 11.00
N LYS A 52 18.45 -5.79 11.56
CA LYS A 52 19.20 -5.06 12.58
C LYS A 52 20.07 -4.01 11.91
N VAL A 53 19.51 -3.23 10.98
CA VAL A 53 20.13 -1.96 10.61
C VAL A 53 20.13 -1.19 11.91
N SER A 54 21.32 -1.02 12.47
CA SER A 54 21.54 -0.26 13.69
C SER A 54 21.13 1.18 13.39
N HIS A 55 19.82 1.46 13.38
CA HIS A 55 19.38 2.74 13.84
C HIS A 55 20.04 2.87 15.20
N HIS A 56 21.00 3.79 15.29
CA HIS A 56 21.37 4.33 16.57
C HIS A 56 20.04 4.65 17.23
N GLN A 57 19.63 3.77 18.14
CA GLN A 57 18.72 4.11 19.20
C GLN A 57 19.45 5.29 19.84
N HIS A 58 19.10 6.50 19.38
CA HIS A 58 19.06 7.63 20.28
C HIS A 58 18.38 7.04 21.48
N ALA A 59 19.18 6.83 22.53
CA ALA A 59 18.71 6.30 23.79
C ALA A 59 17.40 7.05 24.03
N GLU A 60 16.30 6.31 24.02
CA GLU A 60 15.01 6.83 24.45
C GLU A 60 15.31 7.31 25.87
N THR A 61 15.59 8.60 25.97
CA THR A 61 15.74 9.28 27.23
C THR A 61 14.34 9.17 27.79
N ASP A 62 14.17 8.36 28.83
CA ASP A 62 12.92 8.11 29.56
C ASP A 62 12.39 9.38 30.27
N GLY A 63 12.50 10.54 29.61
CA GLY A 63 11.98 11.83 30.03
C GLY A 63 10.52 11.92 29.64
N GLU A 64 9.68 11.29 30.47
CA GLU A 64 8.24 11.44 30.54
C GLU A 64 7.88 12.95 30.65
N GLY A 65 7.64 13.59 29.50
CA GLY A 65 7.45 15.03 29.38
C GLY A 65 6.12 15.37 28.69
N ASP A 66 5.14 15.75 29.52
CA ASP A 66 3.74 16.19 29.30
C ASP A 66 3.50 17.28 28.20
N TRP A 67 4.52 17.66 27.43
CA TRP A 67 4.43 18.66 26.35
C TRP A 67 4.40 18.04 24.94
N GLU A 68 4.72 16.76 24.80
CA GLU A 68 4.59 16.02 23.54
C GLU A 68 3.11 15.78 23.15
N ASP A 69 2.21 15.68 24.11
CA ASP A 69 0.82 15.25 23.85
C ASP A 69 0.00 16.27 23.04
N THR A 70 0.20 17.59 23.22
CA THR A 70 -0.61 18.60 22.53
C THR A 70 -0.14 18.91 21.10
N HIS A 71 1.17 18.85 20.84
CA HIS A 71 1.71 19.05 19.49
C HIS A 71 1.63 17.76 18.65
N ALA A 72 1.78 16.60 19.28
CA ALA A 72 1.52 15.31 18.63
C ALA A 72 0.07 15.23 18.13
N GLU A 73 -0.92 15.70 18.89
CA GLU A 73 -2.34 15.57 18.50
C GLU A 73 -2.71 16.35 17.22
N GLN A 74 -2.05 17.48 16.95
CA GLN A 74 -2.35 18.33 15.80
C GLN A 74 -1.54 17.93 14.54
N GLU A 75 -0.28 17.51 14.70
CA GLU A 75 0.47 16.85 13.62
C GLU A 75 -0.13 15.48 13.28
N ASP A 76 -0.68 14.77 14.27
CA ASP A 76 -1.42 13.53 14.09
C ASP A 76 -2.62 13.74 13.18
N LEU A 77 -3.33 14.87 13.18
CA LEU A 77 -4.53 15.05 12.33
C LEU A 77 -4.18 15.12 10.84
N ALA A 78 -3.17 15.92 10.47
CA ALA A 78 -2.71 16.01 9.08
C ALA A 78 -2.02 14.70 8.64
N CYS A 79 -1.15 14.17 9.50
CA CYS A 79 -0.46 12.92 9.23
C CYS A 79 -1.41 11.72 9.26
N ASN A 80 -2.53 11.74 9.99
CA ASN A 80 -3.55 10.69 9.97
C ASN A 80 -4.37 10.73 8.68
N ALA A 81 -4.55 11.89 8.04
CA ALA A 81 -5.17 11.95 6.72
C ALA A 81 -4.28 11.29 5.66
N LEU A 82 -2.98 11.56 5.69
CA LEU A 82 -1.98 10.92 4.82
C LEU A 82 -1.68 9.46 5.22
N ALA A 83 -1.75 9.15 6.52
CA ALA A 83 -1.58 7.81 7.06
C ALA A 83 -2.87 6.99 7.09
N ALA A 84 -3.98 7.50 6.54
CA ALA A 84 -5.24 6.77 6.38
C ALA A 84 -5.15 5.61 5.38
N GLY A 85 -3.95 5.34 4.86
CA GLY A 85 -3.64 4.29 3.94
C GLY A 85 -3.90 2.88 4.45
N GLY A 86 -4.19 1.97 3.51
CA GLY A 86 -4.30 0.55 3.80
C GLY A 86 -2.94 -0.15 3.90
N ILE A 87 -2.95 -1.44 4.24
CA ILE A 87 -1.73 -2.27 4.30
C ILE A 87 -0.90 -2.24 3.00
N TYR A 88 -1.54 -2.11 1.83
CA TYR A 88 -0.81 -2.03 0.56
C TYR A 88 0.04 -0.76 0.45
N GLN A 89 -0.46 0.38 0.94
CA GLN A 89 0.30 1.63 0.96
C GLN A 89 1.40 1.59 2.01
N ALA A 90 1.14 0.96 3.16
CA ALA A 90 2.21 0.69 4.12
C ALA A 90 3.33 -0.16 3.50
N LEU A 91 2.99 -1.15 2.68
CA LEU A 91 3.97 -1.97 1.96
C LEU A 91 4.66 -1.25 0.81
N SER A 92 4.06 -0.22 0.21
CA SER A 92 4.71 0.58 -0.84
C SER A 92 5.81 1.48 -0.26
N VAL A 93 5.58 2.03 0.94
CA VAL A 93 6.55 2.86 1.67
C VAL A 93 7.60 2.01 2.39
N LEU A 94 7.18 0.93 3.07
CA LEU A 94 8.08 0.10 3.85
C LEU A 94 8.71 -1.00 2.98
N HIS A 95 9.90 -0.74 2.47
CA HIS A 95 10.71 -1.71 1.73
C HIS A 95 11.63 -2.50 2.68
N PRO A 96 12.18 -3.66 2.26
CA PRO A 96 12.96 -4.53 3.15
C PRO A 96 14.26 -3.90 3.68
N GLY A 97 14.77 -2.84 3.03
CA GLY A 97 15.94 -2.09 3.51
C GLY A 97 15.68 -1.29 4.79
N VAL A 98 14.42 -0.87 5.01
CA VAL A 98 14.03 -0.08 6.19
C VAL A 98 13.66 -0.97 7.37
N ILE A 99 12.76 -1.94 7.17
CA ILE A 99 12.24 -2.77 8.28
C ILE A 99 12.91 -4.15 8.40
N GLY A 100 13.76 -4.51 7.44
CA GLY A 100 14.36 -5.85 7.31
C GLY A 100 13.48 -6.84 6.55
N TYR A 101 14.13 -7.76 5.82
CA TYR A 101 13.45 -8.75 4.97
C TYR A 101 12.46 -9.64 5.71
N HIS A 102 12.82 -10.12 6.91
CA HIS A 102 11.95 -11.05 7.65
C HIS A 102 10.67 -10.38 8.19
N ARG A 103 10.74 -9.11 8.61
CA ARG A 103 9.55 -8.37 9.04
C ARG A 103 8.72 -7.95 7.83
N TRP A 104 9.39 -7.48 6.78
CA TRP A 104 8.76 -7.13 5.51
C TRP A 104 7.97 -8.29 4.92
N SER A 105 8.55 -9.49 4.82
CA SER A 105 7.88 -10.66 4.26
C SER A 105 6.65 -11.09 5.05
N ARG A 106 6.67 -10.95 6.39
CA ARG A 106 5.47 -11.16 7.23
C ARG A 106 4.38 -10.13 6.94
N CYS A 107 4.74 -8.87 6.69
CA CYS A 107 3.80 -7.84 6.29
C CYS A 107 3.23 -8.13 4.89
N CYS A 108 4.06 -8.54 3.94
CA CYS A 108 3.62 -8.97 2.61
C CYS A 108 2.66 -10.15 2.67
N ALA A 109 2.94 -11.14 3.52
CA ALA A 109 2.04 -12.28 3.73
C ALA A 109 0.66 -11.84 4.25
N ARG A 110 0.61 -10.89 5.19
CA ARG A 110 -0.65 -10.30 5.67
C ARG A 110 -1.37 -9.52 4.57
N GLY A 111 -0.64 -8.72 3.79
CA GLY A 111 -1.18 -8.03 2.62
C GLY A 111 -1.76 -9.01 1.58
N LEU A 112 -1.10 -10.14 1.35
CA LEU A 112 -1.58 -11.17 0.44
C LEU A 112 -2.85 -11.87 0.96
N VAL A 113 -2.90 -12.19 2.26
CA VAL A 113 -4.12 -12.73 2.88
C VAL A 113 -5.27 -11.72 2.80
N CYS A 114 -4.99 -10.44 3.03
CA CYS A 114 -5.94 -9.34 2.85
C CYS A 114 -6.48 -9.31 1.43
N LEU A 115 -5.60 -9.39 0.42
CA LEU A 115 -5.97 -9.39 -0.99
C LEU A 115 -6.88 -10.56 -1.35
N VAL A 116 -6.52 -11.76 -0.91
CA VAL A 116 -7.34 -12.95 -1.14
C VAL A 116 -8.71 -12.79 -0.48
N ALA A 117 -8.79 -12.29 0.76
CA ALA A 117 -10.05 -12.07 1.44
C ALA A 117 -10.92 -11.01 0.73
N GLN A 118 -10.31 -9.90 0.33
CA GLN A 118 -10.98 -8.80 -0.38
C GLN A 118 -11.52 -9.23 -1.75
N LEU A 119 -10.86 -10.15 -2.45
CA LEU A 119 -11.37 -10.70 -3.72
C LEU A 119 -12.40 -11.80 -3.51
N TYR A 120 -12.13 -12.71 -2.58
CA TYR A 120 -12.97 -13.89 -2.36
C TYR A 120 -14.38 -13.52 -1.92
N ILE A 121 -14.53 -12.56 -0.98
CA ILE A 121 -15.84 -12.24 -0.41
C ILE A 121 -16.79 -11.66 -1.49
N PRO A 122 -16.46 -10.58 -2.22
CA PRO A 122 -17.33 -10.03 -3.26
C PRO A 122 -17.56 -11.03 -4.40
N CYS A 123 -16.54 -11.77 -4.83
CA CYS A 123 -16.70 -12.79 -5.88
C CYS A 123 -17.66 -13.90 -5.43
N SER A 124 -17.60 -14.33 -4.17
CA SER A 124 -18.53 -15.33 -3.63
C SER A 124 -19.96 -14.79 -3.55
N MET A 125 -20.14 -13.53 -3.13
CA MET A 125 -21.46 -12.87 -3.12
C MET A 125 -22.02 -12.69 -4.54
N LEU A 126 -21.16 -12.34 -5.49
CA LEU A 126 -21.51 -12.23 -6.90
C LEU A 126 -21.95 -13.59 -7.46
N ALA A 127 -21.19 -14.65 -7.21
CA ALA A 127 -21.53 -16.00 -7.63
C ALA A 127 -22.86 -16.48 -7.00
N GLN A 128 -23.09 -16.17 -5.73
CA GLN A 128 -24.36 -16.47 -5.06
C GLN A 128 -25.52 -15.70 -5.69
N ALA A 129 -25.37 -14.40 -5.93
CA ALA A 129 -26.38 -13.58 -6.59
C ALA A 129 -26.70 -14.10 -8.01
N LEU A 130 -25.68 -14.51 -8.77
CA LEU A 130 -25.85 -15.11 -10.09
C LEU A 130 -26.49 -16.51 -10.02
N SER A 131 -26.22 -17.29 -8.98
CA SER A 131 -26.84 -18.62 -8.80
C SER A 131 -28.30 -18.55 -8.38
N GLN A 132 -28.68 -17.49 -7.65
CA GLN A 132 -30.06 -17.20 -7.29
C GLN A 132 -30.82 -16.47 -8.41
N TRP A 133 -30.12 -16.06 -9.46
CA TRP A 133 -30.71 -15.51 -10.66
C TRP A 133 -31.39 -16.60 -11.48
N ASP A 134 -32.43 -17.21 -10.90
CA ASP A 134 -33.45 -17.84 -11.71
C ASP A 134 -34.22 -16.72 -12.40
N PHE A 135 -34.20 -16.70 -13.73
CA PHE A 135 -35.05 -15.85 -14.56
C PHE A 135 -36.52 -16.23 -14.31
N HIS A 136 -37.08 -15.85 -13.17
CA HIS A 136 -38.51 -15.92 -12.89
C HIS A 136 -39.22 -14.79 -13.64
N PHE A 137 -39.05 -14.80 -14.97
CA PHE A 137 -39.56 -13.84 -15.94
C PHE A 137 -39.16 -12.38 -15.65
N LEU A 138 -38.97 -11.58 -16.70
CA LEU A 138 -39.02 -10.13 -16.55
C LEU A 138 -40.35 -9.81 -15.87
N LYS A 139 -40.33 -9.28 -14.63
CA LYS A 139 -41.54 -8.87 -13.91
C LYS A 139 -42.39 -8.07 -14.89
N SER A 140 -43.61 -8.52 -15.13
CA SER A 140 -44.46 -7.84 -16.11
C SER A 140 -44.63 -6.38 -15.68
N PRO A 141 -44.67 -5.41 -16.60
CA PRO A 141 -44.88 -4.00 -16.25
C PRO A 141 -46.13 -3.77 -15.37
N ILE A 142 -47.10 -4.69 -15.45
CA ILE A 142 -48.33 -4.70 -14.65
C ILE A 142 -48.03 -4.88 -13.16
N TRP A 143 -47.03 -5.68 -12.79
CA TRP A 143 -46.65 -5.87 -11.38
C TRP A 143 -46.23 -4.54 -10.72
N PHE A 144 -45.52 -3.68 -11.46
CA PHE A 144 -45.13 -2.36 -10.98
C PHE A 144 -46.33 -1.43 -10.74
N LEU A 145 -47.41 -1.59 -11.51
CA LEU A 145 -48.64 -0.81 -11.32
C LEU A 145 -49.48 -1.31 -10.14
N THR A 146 -49.42 -2.61 -9.81
CA THR A 146 -50.15 -3.18 -8.67
C THR A 146 -49.42 -2.94 -7.35
N SER A 147 -48.09 -2.82 -7.37
CA SER A 147 -47.24 -2.64 -6.18
C SER A 147 -46.44 -1.34 -6.26
N THR A 148 -47.06 -0.27 -6.76
CA THR A 148 -46.38 1.01 -7.04
C THR A 148 -45.70 1.59 -5.80
N TRP A 149 -46.35 1.53 -4.63
CA TRP A 149 -45.80 2.08 -3.40
C TRP A 149 -44.60 1.29 -2.87
N ASP A 150 -44.69 -0.03 -2.88
CA ASP A 150 -43.57 -0.89 -2.45
C ASP A 150 -42.39 -0.75 -3.42
N SER A 151 -42.67 -0.66 -4.72
CA SER A 151 -41.66 -0.46 -5.76
C SER A 151 -40.98 0.90 -5.62
N LEU A 152 -41.74 1.97 -5.31
CA LEU A 152 -41.20 3.30 -5.08
C LEU A 152 -40.36 3.34 -3.80
N ALA A 153 -40.84 2.75 -2.71
CA ALA A 153 -40.09 2.67 -1.45
C ALA A 153 -38.77 1.90 -1.63
N MET A 154 -38.80 0.77 -2.35
CA MET A 154 -37.60 0.02 -2.72
C MET A 154 -36.65 0.86 -3.58
N LEU A 155 -37.15 1.52 -4.63
CA LEU A 155 -36.32 2.36 -5.50
C LEU A 155 -35.64 3.49 -4.72
N VAL A 156 -36.37 4.15 -3.82
CA VAL A 156 -35.83 5.20 -2.95
C VAL A 156 -34.78 4.62 -2.00
N GLY A 157 -35.08 3.53 -1.30
CA GLY A 157 -34.14 2.90 -0.36
C GLY A 157 -32.86 2.43 -1.04
N VAL A 158 -33.00 1.78 -2.20
CA VAL A 158 -31.90 1.36 -3.06
C VAL A 158 -31.12 2.57 -3.57
N GLY A 159 -31.79 3.62 -4.04
CA GLY A 159 -31.12 4.83 -4.53
C GLY A 159 -30.29 5.51 -3.45
N VAL A 160 -30.79 5.55 -2.21
CA VAL A 160 -30.04 6.07 -1.05
C VAL A 160 -28.83 5.18 -0.75
N LEU A 161 -29.00 3.86 -0.69
CA LEU A 161 -27.89 2.92 -0.44
C LEU A 161 -26.82 2.99 -1.54
N PHE A 162 -27.24 3.06 -2.80
CA PHE A 162 -26.34 3.23 -3.94
C PHE A 162 -25.50 4.50 -3.79
N ASN A 163 -26.14 5.62 -3.47
CA ASN A 163 -25.46 6.91 -3.33
C ASN A 163 -24.44 6.87 -2.19
N LEU A 164 -24.79 6.25 -1.05
CA LEU A 164 -23.87 6.08 0.08
C LEU A 164 -22.66 5.22 -0.30
N LEU A 165 -22.88 4.09 -0.98
CA LEU A 165 -21.81 3.19 -1.41
C LEU A 165 -20.93 3.84 -2.50
N ALA A 166 -21.54 4.55 -3.45
CA ALA A 166 -20.83 5.26 -4.51
C ALA A 166 -19.93 6.35 -3.93
N LEU A 167 -20.46 7.18 -3.02
CA LEU A 167 -19.68 8.21 -2.34
C LEU A 167 -18.49 7.61 -1.59
N ARG A 168 -18.70 6.50 -0.88
CA ARG A 168 -17.62 5.82 -0.15
C ARG A 168 -16.58 5.20 -1.08
N CYS A 169 -16.98 4.64 -2.22
CA CYS A 169 -16.06 4.13 -3.23
C CYS A 169 -15.20 5.25 -3.82
N ILE A 170 -15.81 6.40 -4.11
CA ILE A 170 -15.09 7.58 -4.62
C ILE A 170 -14.09 8.07 -3.58
N GLU A 171 -14.50 8.21 -2.32
CA GLU A 171 -13.61 8.60 -1.22
C GLU A 171 -12.43 7.63 -1.08
N SER A 172 -12.70 6.32 -1.06
CA SER A 172 -11.66 5.29 -1.00
C SER A 172 -10.68 5.36 -2.19
N LEU A 173 -11.20 5.56 -3.41
CA LEU A 173 -10.40 5.71 -4.62
C LEU A 173 -9.53 6.98 -4.59
N LEU A 174 -10.09 8.11 -4.16
CA LEU A 174 -9.37 9.38 -4.04
C LEU A 174 -8.26 9.28 -2.99
N THR A 175 -8.56 8.79 -1.79
CA THR A 175 -7.54 8.56 -0.77
C THR A 175 -6.46 7.60 -1.25
N SER A 176 -6.83 6.54 -1.99
CA SER A 176 -5.88 5.58 -2.54
C SER A 176 -4.98 6.19 -3.62
N ALA A 177 -5.55 7.03 -4.49
CA ALA A 177 -4.83 7.73 -5.53
C ALA A 177 -3.92 8.82 -4.97
N GLU A 178 -4.39 9.63 -4.01
CA GLU A 178 -3.60 10.66 -3.33
C GLU A 178 -2.38 10.05 -2.64
N ALA A 179 -2.57 9.02 -1.80
CA ALA A 179 -1.47 8.34 -1.13
C ALA A 179 -0.50 7.69 -2.14
N SER A 180 -1.01 7.05 -3.19
CA SER A 180 -0.15 6.46 -4.23
C SER A 180 0.64 7.52 -4.99
N SER A 181 0.02 8.64 -5.33
CA SER A 181 0.66 9.76 -6.01
C SER A 181 1.74 10.40 -5.13
N PHE A 182 1.49 10.51 -3.82
CA PHE A 182 2.46 11.03 -2.86
C PHE A 182 3.70 10.14 -2.77
N VAL A 183 3.50 8.82 -2.70
CA VAL A 183 4.60 7.84 -2.67
C VAL A 183 5.39 7.85 -3.99
N LEU A 184 4.71 7.98 -5.14
CA LEU A 184 5.36 7.97 -6.45
C LEU A 184 6.01 9.30 -6.84
N ALA A 185 5.48 10.44 -6.37
CA ALA A 185 6.00 11.77 -6.70
C ALA A 185 7.36 12.05 -6.04
N ARG A 186 7.68 11.39 -4.92
CA ARG A 186 9.02 11.46 -4.32
C ARG A 186 10.03 10.67 -5.15
N LYS A 187 10.64 11.39 -6.10
CA LYS A 187 11.65 10.91 -7.05
C LYS A 187 12.93 10.36 -6.39
N HIS A 188 13.18 10.75 -5.14
CA HIS A 188 14.28 10.28 -4.31
C HIS A 188 13.72 9.82 -2.96
N ILE A 189 13.36 8.53 -2.84
CA ILE A 189 13.44 7.89 -1.53
C ILE A 189 14.94 7.82 -1.25
N GLY A 190 15.46 8.75 -0.46
CA GLY A 190 16.85 8.75 -0.01
C GLY A 190 17.10 7.49 0.80
N LEU A 191 17.45 6.39 0.14
CA LEU A 191 17.56 5.06 0.77
C LEU A 191 18.76 4.94 1.71
N LEU A 192 19.65 5.93 1.68
CA LEU A 192 20.77 6.02 2.58
C LEU A 192 20.59 7.28 3.42
N PRO A 193 20.32 7.15 4.74
CA PRO A 193 20.41 8.30 5.63
C PRO A 193 21.81 8.86 5.47
N GLN A 194 21.91 10.07 4.93
CA GLN A 194 23.14 10.84 5.07
C GLN A 194 23.27 11.07 6.57
N GLY A 195 24.17 10.30 7.19
CA GLY A 195 24.41 10.40 8.62
C GLY A 195 24.67 11.87 8.97
N PRO A 196 24.04 12.41 10.04
CA PRO A 196 24.13 13.83 10.39
C PRO A 196 25.56 14.31 10.71
N ASP A 197 26.53 13.41 10.79
CA ASP A 197 27.94 13.74 10.90
C ASP A 197 28.64 13.58 9.55
N GLY A 198 28.56 14.63 8.72
CA GLY A 198 29.43 14.86 7.55
C GLY A 198 30.91 15.08 7.93
N LYS A 199 31.41 14.40 8.97
CA LYS A 199 32.81 14.42 9.36
C LYS A 199 33.53 13.27 8.69
N ASP A 200 33.99 13.54 7.47
CA ASP A 200 35.20 13.00 6.85
C ASP A 200 35.71 11.70 7.47
N GLN A 201 34.95 10.62 7.36
CA GLN A 201 35.47 9.30 7.66
C GLN A 201 36.33 8.92 6.46
N ARG A 202 37.55 9.50 6.46
CA ARG A 202 38.61 9.25 5.49
C ARG A 202 38.69 7.76 5.27
N THR A 203 38.29 7.38 4.07
CA THR A 203 38.49 6.11 3.41
C THR A 203 39.87 5.57 3.78
N SER A 204 39.88 4.64 4.74
CA SER A 204 41.07 3.83 4.99
C SER A 204 41.22 2.93 3.78
N ASP A 205 42.34 3.14 3.11
CA ASP A 205 42.70 2.63 1.79
C ASP A 205 42.46 1.10 1.69
N GLY A 206 41.54 0.68 0.82
CA GLY A 206 41.25 -0.73 0.53
C GLY A 206 39.89 -1.28 1.00
N ASP A 207 38.95 -0.43 1.43
CA ASP A 207 37.68 -0.92 1.95
C ASP A 207 36.76 -1.49 0.86
N ILE A 208 36.74 -2.83 0.76
CA ILE A 208 35.84 -3.63 -0.09
C ILE A 208 34.38 -3.23 0.13
N HIS A 209 34.05 -2.64 1.28
CA HIS A 209 32.73 -2.14 1.60
C HIS A 209 32.23 -1.06 0.62
N GLY A 210 33.11 -0.18 0.13
CA GLY A 210 32.75 0.85 -0.85
C GLY A 210 32.36 0.26 -2.20
N LEU A 211 33.05 -0.81 -2.63
CA LEU A 211 32.75 -1.49 -3.89
C LEU A 211 31.44 -2.30 -3.79
N VAL A 212 31.17 -2.92 -2.64
CA VAL A 212 29.87 -3.57 -2.40
C VAL A 212 28.75 -2.56 -2.44
N MET A 213 28.89 -1.43 -1.72
CA MET A 213 27.87 -0.38 -1.72
C MET A 213 27.61 0.15 -3.12
N LEU A 214 28.66 0.41 -3.91
CA LEU A 214 28.53 0.93 -5.28
C LEU A 214 27.80 -0.05 -6.22
N VAL A 215 27.93 -1.35 -6.02
CA VAL A 215 27.19 -2.37 -6.80
C VAL A 215 25.78 -2.60 -6.25
N LEU A 216 25.59 -2.51 -4.93
CA LEU A 216 24.32 -2.83 -4.27
C LEU A 216 23.32 -1.68 -4.31
N GLU A 217 23.79 -0.43 -4.22
CA GLU A 217 23.00 0.81 -4.24
C GLU A 217 22.01 0.87 -5.41
N PRO A 218 22.43 0.71 -6.70
CA PRO A 218 21.48 0.74 -7.81
C PRO A 218 20.45 -0.39 -7.75
N THR A 219 20.82 -1.56 -7.19
CA THR A 219 19.89 -2.69 -7.06
C THR A 219 18.86 -2.48 -5.94
N ILE A 220 19.26 -1.83 -4.85
CA ILE A 220 18.36 -1.51 -3.73
C ILE A 220 17.41 -0.39 -4.14
N GLU A 221 17.91 0.66 -4.81
CA GLU A 221 17.08 1.73 -5.37
C GLU A 221 16.03 1.18 -6.33
N PHE A 222 16.46 0.31 -7.24
CA PHE A 222 15.57 -0.37 -8.16
C PHE A 222 14.50 -1.18 -7.42
N ALA A 223 14.92 -2.01 -6.47
CA ALA A 223 14.00 -2.88 -5.73
C ALA A 223 12.99 -2.06 -4.91
N ALA A 224 13.41 -0.95 -4.30
CA ALA A 224 12.54 -0.05 -3.57
C ALA A 224 11.52 0.63 -4.50
N ARG A 225 11.95 1.13 -5.67
CA ARG A 225 11.04 1.71 -6.68
C ARG A 225 10.06 0.69 -7.22
N ALA A 226 10.52 -0.50 -7.56
CA ALA A 226 9.68 -1.59 -8.03
C ALA A 226 8.66 -2.01 -6.96
N ASN A 227 9.08 -2.08 -5.70
CA ASN A 227 8.19 -2.33 -4.56
C ASN A 227 7.11 -1.25 -4.43
N ALA A 228 7.50 0.03 -4.43
CA ALA A 228 6.57 1.14 -4.34
C ALA A 228 5.55 1.11 -5.48
N LEU A 229 6.01 0.93 -6.72
CA LEU A 229 5.14 0.87 -7.91
C LEU A 229 4.19 -0.34 -7.87
N LEU A 230 4.70 -1.52 -7.54
CA LEU A 230 3.90 -2.75 -7.46
C LEU A 230 2.76 -2.59 -6.44
N TRP A 231 3.07 -2.19 -5.22
CA TRP A 231 2.08 -2.12 -4.14
C TRP A 231 1.12 -0.93 -4.30
N SER A 232 1.57 0.21 -4.82
CA SER A 232 0.68 1.34 -5.13
C SER A 232 -0.26 0.99 -6.28
N CYS A 233 0.23 0.34 -7.35
CA CYS A 233 -0.61 -0.15 -8.44
C CYS A 233 -1.63 -1.18 -7.94
N LEU A 234 -1.19 -2.11 -7.09
CA LEU A 234 -2.07 -3.09 -6.47
C LEU A 234 -3.16 -2.44 -5.60
N SER A 235 -2.79 -1.45 -4.77
CA SER A 235 -3.72 -0.69 -3.94
C SER A 235 -4.80 -0.02 -4.80
N MET A 236 -4.38 0.73 -5.83
CA MET A 236 -5.31 1.44 -6.71
C MET A 236 -6.18 0.48 -7.53
N GLY A 237 -5.58 -0.59 -8.07
CA GLY A 237 -6.28 -1.64 -8.81
C GLY A 237 -7.32 -2.37 -7.95
N MET A 238 -6.99 -2.68 -6.70
CA MET A 238 -7.91 -3.29 -5.75
C MET A 238 -9.07 -2.36 -5.39
N SER A 239 -8.81 -1.08 -5.08
CA SER A 239 -9.87 -0.10 -4.81
C SER A 239 -10.84 0.03 -6.00
N LEU A 240 -10.31 0.10 -7.22
CA LEU A 240 -11.12 0.19 -8.45
C LEU A 240 -11.94 -1.08 -8.69
N LEU A 241 -11.30 -2.26 -8.59
CA LEU A 241 -11.94 -3.54 -8.79
C LEU A 241 -13.06 -3.77 -7.76
N LEU A 242 -12.80 -3.48 -6.49
CA LEU A 242 -13.79 -3.59 -5.42
C LEU A 242 -14.97 -2.63 -5.65
N ALA A 243 -14.70 -1.39 -6.06
CA ALA A 243 -15.77 -0.43 -6.40
C ALA A 243 -16.65 -0.96 -7.54
N ILE A 244 -16.06 -1.49 -8.61
CA ILE A 244 -16.81 -2.05 -9.75
C ILE A 244 -17.61 -3.29 -9.32
N LEU A 245 -16.99 -4.23 -8.59
CA LEU A 245 -17.66 -5.43 -8.10
C LEU A 245 -18.81 -5.09 -7.16
N LEU A 246 -18.63 -4.10 -6.29
CA LEU A 246 -19.66 -3.62 -5.38
C LEU A 246 -20.87 -3.10 -6.14
N GLN A 247 -20.64 -2.23 -7.13
CA GLN A 247 -21.73 -1.70 -7.94
C GLN A 247 -22.42 -2.79 -8.76
N ALA A 248 -21.67 -3.75 -9.29
CA ALA A 248 -22.23 -4.90 -9.99
C ALA A 248 -23.10 -5.75 -9.06
N ILE A 249 -22.62 -6.14 -7.88
CA ILE A 249 -23.38 -6.92 -6.90
C ILE A 249 -24.64 -6.17 -6.49
N PHE A 250 -24.55 -4.87 -6.24
CA PHE A 250 -25.69 -4.06 -5.87
C PHE A 250 -26.74 -4.00 -7.00
N LEU A 251 -26.32 -3.75 -8.24
CA LEU A 251 -27.21 -3.77 -9.41
C LEU A 251 -27.88 -5.12 -9.61
N LEU A 252 -27.13 -6.21 -9.46
CA LEU A 252 -27.68 -7.56 -9.58
C LEU A 252 -28.70 -7.82 -8.47
N GLN A 253 -28.41 -7.42 -7.24
CA GLN A 253 -29.33 -7.57 -6.10
C GLN A 253 -30.63 -6.80 -6.28
N ILE A 254 -30.59 -5.59 -6.86
CA ILE A 254 -31.81 -4.83 -7.21
C ILE A 254 -32.61 -5.59 -8.28
N ALA A 255 -31.92 -6.10 -9.30
CA ALA A 255 -32.56 -6.80 -10.40
C ALA A 255 -33.22 -8.11 -9.94
N THR A 256 -32.59 -8.83 -9.01
CA THR A 256 -33.09 -10.09 -8.43
C THR A 256 -34.00 -9.87 -7.23
N PHE A 257 -34.30 -8.62 -6.86
CA PHE A 257 -34.98 -8.33 -5.61
C PHE A 257 -36.45 -8.83 -5.62
N THR A 258 -36.69 -9.88 -4.86
CA THR A 258 -38.02 -10.46 -4.60
C THR A 258 -38.40 -10.44 -3.10
N GLY A 259 -37.50 -9.97 -2.22
CA GLY A 259 -37.57 -10.13 -0.77
C GLY A 259 -37.69 -8.84 0.05
N SER A 260 -37.28 -8.92 1.33
CA SER A 260 -37.27 -7.79 2.28
C SER A 260 -36.01 -6.92 2.12
N VAL A 261 -36.15 -5.61 2.30
CA VAL A 261 -35.05 -4.61 2.13
C VAL A 261 -33.86 -4.91 3.04
N GLU A 262 -34.11 -5.65 4.11
CA GLU A 262 -33.14 -6.14 5.09
C GLU A 262 -32.00 -6.95 4.47
N HIS A 263 -32.29 -7.81 3.47
CA HIS A 263 -31.25 -8.62 2.85
C HIS A 263 -30.27 -7.76 2.05
N ALA A 264 -30.78 -6.81 1.26
CA ALA A 264 -29.95 -5.86 0.51
C ALA A 264 -29.10 -4.99 1.43
N LEU A 265 -29.68 -4.55 2.57
CA LEU A 265 -28.96 -3.81 3.59
C LEU A 265 -27.82 -4.64 4.21
N LEU A 266 -28.06 -5.91 4.54
CA LEU A 266 -27.05 -6.79 5.10
C LEU A 266 -25.88 -7.02 4.13
N VAL A 267 -26.19 -7.20 2.84
CA VAL A 267 -25.18 -7.30 1.78
C VAL A 267 -24.37 -6.01 1.68
N ALA A 268 -25.03 -4.84 1.67
CA ALA A 268 -24.35 -3.54 1.62
C ALA A 268 -23.42 -3.33 2.83
N ILE A 269 -23.87 -3.65 4.05
CA ILE A 269 -23.04 -3.57 5.27
C ILE A 269 -21.85 -4.52 5.18
N SER A 270 -22.07 -5.76 4.74
CA SER A 270 -21.01 -6.75 4.60
C SER A 270 -19.93 -6.30 3.62
N LEU A 271 -20.36 -5.72 2.49
CA LEU A 271 -19.43 -5.19 1.50
C LEU A 271 -18.70 -3.94 1.99
N TYR A 272 -19.35 -3.10 2.79
CA TYR A 272 -18.69 -1.97 3.47
C TYR A 272 -17.54 -2.45 4.36
N PHE A 273 -17.75 -3.52 5.12
CA PHE A 273 -16.67 -4.12 5.90
C PHE A 273 -15.51 -4.59 5.03
N VAL A 274 -15.79 -5.18 3.86
CA VAL A 274 -14.75 -5.66 2.93
C VAL A 274 -13.88 -4.53 2.41
N LEU A 275 -14.47 -3.37 2.10
CA LEU A 275 -13.74 -2.19 1.63
C LEU A 275 -12.72 -1.67 2.64
N ASP A 276 -12.98 -1.83 3.94
CA ASP A 276 -12.12 -1.34 5.02
C ASP A 276 -11.24 -2.45 5.65
N ILE A 277 -11.18 -3.67 5.08
CA ILE A 277 -10.38 -4.79 5.63
C ILE A 277 -8.89 -4.44 5.69
N ASP A 278 -8.35 -3.82 4.64
CA ASP A 278 -6.94 -3.46 4.53
C ASP A 278 -6.51 -2.45 5.60
N LYS A 279 -7.35 -1.45 5.87
CA LYS A 279 -7.15 -0.47 6.96
C LYS A 279 -7.20 -1.15 8.32
N ARG A 280 -8.20 -2.01 8.56
CA ARG A 280 -8.33 -2.76 9.82
C ARG A 280 -7.14 -3.67 10.10
N ILE A 281 -6.56 -4.27 9.07
CA ILE A 281 -5.37 -5.12 9.23
C ILE A 281 -4.14 -4.27 9.60
N LEU A 282 -4.00 -3.07 9.02
CA LEU A 282 -2.94 -2.14 9.41
C LEU A 282 -3.13 -1.66 10.85
N ASP A 283 -4.34 -1.27 11.23
CA ASP A 283 -4.69 -0.81 12.59
C ASP A 283 -4.50 -1.90 13.65
N ALA A 284 -4.68 -3.17 13.28
CA ALA A 284 -4.44 -4.30 14.16
C ALA A 284 -2.95 -4.49 14.54
N ASP A 285 -2.02 -3.91 13.78
CA ASP A 285 -0.59 -3.92 14.10
C ASP A 285 -0.07 -2.48 14.39
N PRO A 286 -0.12 -2.02 15.66
CA PRO A 286 0.30 -0.67 16.02
C PRO A 286 1.79 -0.42 15.74
N ARG A 287 2.62 -1.47 15.69
CA ARG A 287 4.05 -1.33 15.38
C ARG A 287 4.25 -1.00 13.91
N LEU A 288 3.52 -1.69 13.04
CA LEU A 288 3.55 -1.44 11.60
C LEU A 288 3.01 -0.03 11.30
N ARG A 289 1.91 0.37 11.95
CA ARG A 289 1.34 1.71 11.82
C ARG A 289 2.32 2.80 12.25
N ARG A 290 2.98 2.66 13.40
CA ARG A 290 4.02 3.61 13.86
C ARG A 290 5.20 3.68 12.90
N ALA A 291 5.67 2.54 12.38
CA ALA A 291 6.77 2.52 11.41
C ALA A 291 6.39 3.24 10.12
N TYR A 292 5.19 2.96 9.58
CA TYR A 292 4.66 3.64 8.42
C TYR A 292 4.56 5.15 8.63
N HIS A 293 3.96 5.57 9.75
CA HIS A 293 3.79 6.97 10.09
C HIS A 293 5.13 7.71 10.25
N LYS A 294 6.08 7.12 10.99
CA LYS A 294 7.42 7.68 11.15
C LYS A 294 8.11 7.90 9.79
N HIS A 295 7.93 6.98 8.85
CA HIS A 295 8.49 7.13 7.51
C HIS A 295 7.79 8.18 6.66
N ILE A 296 6.48 8.34 6.77
CA ILE A 296 5.77 9.42 6.07
C ILE A 296 6.25 10.77 6.58
N VAL A 297 6.31 10.94 7.90
CA VAL A 297 6.75 12.17 8.54
C VAL A 297 8.21 12.50 8.19
N SER A 298 9.11 11.50 8.19
CA SER A 298 10.49 11.72 7.77
C SER A 298 10.58 12.20 6.32
N LEU A 299 9.77 11.62 5.43
CA LEU A 299 9.74 12.04 4.05
C LEU A 299 9.15 13.46 3.90
N GLU A 300 8.17 13.84 4.73
CA GLU A 300 7.59 15.20 4.77
C GLU A 300 8.60 16.27 5.15
N MET A 301 9.40 16.03 6.18
CA MET A 301 10.44 16.96 6.59
C MET A 301 11.49 17.17 5.48
N GLU A 302 11.92 16.09 4.82
CA GLU A 302 12.90 16.15 3.72
C GLU A 302 12.38 16.96 2.51
N GLY A 303 11.06 16.97 2.26
CA GLY A 303 10.47 17.73 1.16
C GLY A 303 10.31 19.23 1.44
N GLY A 304 10.36 19.64 2.70
CA GLY A 304 10.13 21.03 3.11
C GLY A 304 11.36 21.95 2.99
N GLU A 305 12.57 21.40 3.13
CA GLU A 305 13.80 22.20 3.15
C GLU A 305 14.12 22.88 1.81
N ASP A 306 13.65 22.32 0.70
CA ASP A 306 13.91 22.86 -0.65
C ASP A 306 12.90 23.95 -1.08
N GLN A 307 11.81 24.17 -0.34
CA GLN A 307 10.90 25.29 -0.58
C GLN A 307 11.35 26.52 0.18
N GLU A 308 12.40 27.20 -0.32
CA GLU A 308 12.72 28.56 0.11
C GLU A 308 11.46 29.44 -0.13
N PRO A 309 10.96 30.17 0.88
CA PRO A 309 9.70 30.91 0.75
C PRO A 309 9.80 31.90 -0.42
N PRO A 310 8.74 32.00 -1.26
CA PRO A 310 8.73 32.96 -2.36
C PRO A 310 8.94 34.36 -1.78
N ARG A 311 10.04 35.01 -2.17
CA ARG A 311 10.40 36.37 -1.77
C ARG A 311 9.52 37.41 -2.45
#